data_AF-A0A816NDG6-F1
#
_entry.id   AF-A0A816NDG6-F1
#
_cell.length_a   1.000
_cell.length_b   1.000
_cell.length_c   1.000
_cell.angle_alpha   90.00
_cell.angle_beta   90.00
_cell.angle_gamma   90.00
#
_symmetry.space_group_name_H-M   'P 1'
#
loop_
_entity.id
_entity.type
_entity.pdbx_description
1 polymer ?
#
loop_
_entity_poly.entity_id
_entity_poly.type
_entity_poly.pdbx_seq_one_letter_code
_entity_poly.pdbx_strand_id
1 'polypeptide(L)'
;MVLQRAPQRGVVWGFGDTTKLTTLRFNDKNRYNLTLDPVSDEGPYDIQVTQPLANGTLATITLHDVLFRDLYGRMIHEALGGRPIGLIATSWSGTVIELWMPPSALKDCGISSNKAVSLQSYGQSSAMVSHDHSDLFNAMIYPFTRMIFRPGDKTTSVDEFPLIPWHQTFDVGYVPNSVVPKVFMAVALDLRDDPNNIHPRTKHDVDYRLSRAGLGVAYNQQVQFQGSIVSSVSLASTSQTVNVTYTGVENIELRNPNGFEVCCQGATCSDDILWVPATISSKNGVTITLTVASQCVALQLIGLRYLWRETPCLFKDAAIYNYTDSNLPSSLFIKYF
;
A
#
# COMPACT_ATOMS: atom_id res chain seq x y z
N MET A 1 -0.73 -13.50 -4.57
CA MET A 1 -0.02 -14.75 -4.30
C MET A 1 0.22 -15.45 -5.63
N VAL A 2 1.46 -15.47 -6.11
CA VAL A 2 1.87 -16.21 -7.33
C VAL A 2 3.22 -16.87 -7.03
N LEU A 3 3.28 -18.17 -7.34
CA LEU A 3 4.47 -19.04 -7.42
C LEU A 3 5.51 -18.37 -8.34
N GLN A 4 6.83 -18.42 -8.18
CA GLN A 4 7.64 -19.60 -7.89
C GLN A 4 9.12 -19.15 -7.71
N ARG A 5 9.70 -19.43 -6.55
CA ARG A 5 11.08 -19.90 -6.31
C ARG A 5 11.16 -20.25 -4.82
N ALA A 6 11.68 -21.42 -4.49
CA ALA A 6 11.72 -21.92 -3.11
C ALA A 6 12.34 -20.87 -2.16
N PRO A 7 11.72 -20.57 -1.00
CA PRO A 7 12.26 -19.60 -0.06
C PRO A 7 13.57 -20.14 0.52
N GLN A 8 14.66 -19.38 0.35
CA GLN A 8 15.98 -19.84 0.79
C GLN A 8 16.06 -19.95 2.33
N ARG A 9 15.23 -19.21 3.09
CA ARG A 9 15.13 -19.18 4.58
C ARG A 9 13.79 -18.60 5.07
N GLY A 10 13.37 -18.96 6.30
CA GLY A 10 12.26 -18.34 7.05
C GLY A 10 12.71 -17.94 8.48
N VAL A 11 12.03 -16.96 9.10
CA VAL A 11 12.33 -16.47 10.46
C VAL A 11 11.06 -16.53 11.32
N VAL A 12 11.16 -17.13 12.52
CA VAL A 12 10.06 -17.26 13.48
C VAL A 12 10.21 -16.24 14.62
N TRP A 13 9.16 -15.46 14.92
CA TRP A 13 9.06 -14.48 16.00
C TRP A 13 7.86 -14.81 16.90
N GLY A 14 7.96 -14.49 18.19
CA GLY A 14 6.88 -14.66 19.18
C GLY A 14 7.00 -13.65 20.33
N PHE A 15 5.95 -13.54 21.15
CA PHE A 15 5.88 -12.64 22.30
C PHE A 15 5.78 -13.44 23.60
N GLY A 16 6.53 -13.05 24.65
CA GLY A 16 6.55 -13.72 25.95
C GLY A 16 7.22 -12.88 27.04
N ASP A 17 7.06 -13.29 28.30
CA ASP A 17 7.71 -12.66 29.46
C ASP A 17 9.24 -12.72 29.34
N THR A 18 9.87 -11.55 29.21
CA THR A 18 11.32 -11.40 28.97
C THR A 18 12.19 -11.88 30.14
N THR A 19 11.60 -12.09 31.32
CA THR A 19 12.29 -12.59 32.50
C THR A 19 12.36 -14.12 32.56
N LYS A 20 11.71 -14.82 31.62
CA LYS A 20 11.64 -16.29 31.57
C LYS A 20 12.25 -16.84 30.29
N LEU A 21 13.10 -17.86 30.45
CA LEU A 21 13.71 -18.56 29.33
C LEU A 21 12.62 -19.26 28.49
N THR A 22 12.46 -18.81 27.25
CA THR A 22 11.53 -19.39 26.27
C THR A 22 12.32 -20.18 25.23
N THR A 23 11.92 -21.42 24.98
CA THR A 23 12.65 -22.30 24.05
C THR A 23 11.78 -22.61 22.84
N LEU A 24 12.32 -22.32 21.65
CA LEU A 24 11.73 -22.68 20.36
C LEU A 24 12.37 -23.97 19.83
N ARG A 25 11.53 -24.95 19.49
CA ARG A 25 11.95 -26.22 18.88
C ARG A 25 11.31 -26.40 17.51
N PHE A 26 12.17 -26.67 16.52
CA PHE A 26 11.79 -27.03 15.16
C PHE A 26 12.65 -28.24 14.74
N ASN A 27 12.01 -29.33 14.31
CA ASN A 27 12.69 -30.59 13.94
C ASN A 27 13.84 -30.94 14.91
N ASP A 28 13.53 -30.98 16.21
CA ASP A 28 14.44 -31.34 17.33
C ASP A 28 15.64 -30.42 17.64
N LYS A 29 15.71 -29.20 17.10
CA LYS A 29 16.78 -28.23 17.45
C LYS A 29 16.31 -27.20 18.50
N ASN A 30 17.03 -27.09 19.63
CA ASN A 30 16.78 -26.12 20.72
C ASN A 30 17.52 -24.79 20.50
N ARG A 31 16.83 -23.68 20.24
CA ARG A 31 17.43 -22.32 20.23
C ARG A 31 16.48 -21.22 20.72
N TYR A 32 17.05 -20.12 21.22
CA TYR A 32 16.31 -18.91 21.65
C TYR A 32 15.96 -17.98 20.47
N ASN A 33 16.68 -18.08 19.35
CA ASN A 33 16.39 -17.45 18.07
C ASN A 33 16.68 -18.47 16.95
N LEU A 34 15.71 -18.71 16.07
CA LEU A 34 15.79 -19.74 15.05
C LEU A 34 15.68 -19.12 13.64
N THR A 35 16.81 -19.08 12.95
CA THR A 35 16.85 -18.94 11.48
C THR A 35 16.81 -20.34 10.88
N LEU A 36 15.87 -20.60 9.98
CA LEU A 36 15.71 -21.92 9.36
C LEU A 36 16.80 -22.15 8.30
N ASP A 37 17.35 -23.36 8.29
CA ASP A 37 18.12 -23.88 7.14
C ASP A 37 17.19 -23.99 5.92
N PRO A 38 17.69 -23.94 4.68
CA PRO A 38 16.86 -24.16 3.49
C PRO A 38 16.14 -25.51 3.59
N VAL A 39 14.81 -25.51 3.49
CA VAL A 39 13.95 -26.69 3.60
C VAL A 39 13.13 -26.89 2.32
N SER A 40 12.81 -28.14 1.97
CA SER A 40 12.05 -28.49 0.76
C SER A 40 10.55 -28.23 0.92
N ASP A 41 9.87 -28.01 -0.20
CA ASP A 41 8.52 -27.45 -0.37
C ASP A 41 7.36 -28.22 0.31
N GLU A 42 7.62 -29.40 0.88
CA GLU A 42 6.61 -30.30 1.45
C GLU A 42 6.62 -30.22 2.98
N GLY A 43 5.95 -29.19 3.52
CA GLY A 43 5.40 -29.21 4.87
C GLY A 43 4.15 -30.12 4.96
N PRO A 44 3.53 -30.27 6.15
CA PRO A 44 3.50 -29.31 7.26
C PRO A 44 4.65 -29.45 8.26
N TYR A 45 4.93 -28.37 9.01
CA TYR A 45 5.90 -28.36 10.13
C TYR A 45 5.23 -27.93 11.43
N ASP A 46 5.44 -28.70 12.49
CA ASP A 46 5.02 -28.36 13.84
C ASP A 46 6.12 -27.57 14.56
N ILE A 47 5.77 -26.44 15.17
CA ILE A 47 6.68 -25.69 16.03
C ILE A 47 6.26 -25.89 17.48
N GLN A 48 7.11 -26.52 18.28
CA GLN A 48 6.86 -26.63 19.71
C GLN A 48 7.51 -25.47 20.45
N VAL A 49 6.70 -24.73 21.19
CA VAL A 49 7.15 -23.64 22.07
C VAL A 49 7.00 -24.10 23.51
N THR A 50 8.10 -24.09 24.27
CA THR A 50 8.08 -24.50 25.68
C THR A 50 8.49 -23.35 26.58
N GLN A 51 7.72 -23.14 27.65
CA GLN A 51 8.02 -22.16 28.70
C GLN A 51 7.73 -22.73 30.10
N PRO A 52 8.59 -22.49 31.10
CA PRO A 52 8.32 -22.85 32.49
C PRO A 52 7.29 -21.93 33.16
N LEU A 53 6.30 -22.53 33.83
CA LEU A 53 5.30 -21.85 34.65
C LEU A 53 5.83 -21.54 36.05
N ALA A 54 5.14 -20.65 36.77
CA ALA A 54 5.55 -20.19 38.11
C ALA A 54 5.58 -21.33 39.16
N ASN A 55 4.87 -22.44 38.92
CA ASN A 55 4.85 -23.63 39.77
C ASN A 55 5.94 -24.66 39.39
N GLY A 56 6.88 -24.32 38.50
CA GLY A 56 7.96 -25.20 38.05
C GLY A 56 7.56 -26.22 36.97
N THR A 57 6.29 -26.24 36.54
CA THR A 57 5.83 -27.15 35.46
C THR A 57 6.14 -26.53 34.09
N LEU A 58 6.54 -27.35 33.11
CA LEU A 58 6.72 -26.89 31.73
C LEU A 58 5.38 -26.84 31.01
N ALA A 59 5.06 -25.69 30.40
CA ALA A 59 3.97 -25.56 29.44
C ALA A 59 4.56 -25.64 28.02
N THR A 60 4.07 -26.60 27.24
CA THR A 60 4.43 -26.74 25.82
C THR A 60 3.17 -26.53 24.99
N ILE A 61 3.24 -25.60 24.03
CA ILE A 61 2.23 -25.46 22.98
C ILE A 61 2.83 -25.90 21.66
N THR A 62 2.03 -26.60 20.86
CA THR A 62 2.39 -26.94 19.48
C THR A 62 1.66 -25.96 18.58
N LEU A 63 2.42 -25.15 17.86
CA LEU A 63 1.89 -24.31 16.80
C LEU A 63 1.88 -25.15 15.53
N HIS A 64 0.69 -25.56 15.12
CA HIS A 64 0.45 -26.14 13.80
C HIS A 64 0.30 -24.99 12.79
N ASP A 65 0.73 -25.19 11.54
CA ASP A 65 0.45 -24.29 10.41
C ASP A 65 0.94 -22.82 10.59
N VAL A 66 2.14 -22.61 11.15
CA VAL A 66 2.68 -21.26 11.44
C VAL A 66 3.03 -20.48 10.17
N LEU A 67 2.32 -19.36 9.91
CA LEU A 67 2.52 -18.47 8.76
C LEU A 67 2.74 -17.00 9.19
N PHE A 68 3.79 -16.36 8.67
CA PHE A 68 4.01 -14.90 8.75
C PHE A 68 3.17 -14.19 7.67
N ARG A 69 2.46 -13.08 8.01
CA ARG A 69 1.24 -12.51 7.35
C ARG A 69 -0.11 -13.02 7.93
N ASP A 70 -0.10 -13.39 9.21
CA ASP A 70 -1.25 -13.92 9.97
C ASP A 70 -2.55 -13.13 9.79
N LEU A 71 -2.52 -11.79 9.83
CA LEU A 71 -3.77 -11.01 9.86
C LEU A 71 -4.60 -11.12 8.58
N TYR A 72 -3.98 -11.00 7.40
CA TYR A 72 -4.71 -11.15 6.14
C TYR A 72 -5.32 -12.54 6.03
N GLY A 73 -4.50 -13.59 6.21
CA GLY A 73 -4.95 -14.98 6.09
C GLY A 73 -6.05 -15.32 7.10
N ARG A 74 -5.89 -14.88 8.35
CA ARG A 74 -6.88 -15.02 9.43
C ARG A 74 -8.19 -14.30 9.11
N MET A 75 -8.14 -13.05 8.67
CA MET A 75 -9.35 -12.29 8.31
C MET A 75 -10.10 -12.96 7.15
N ILE A 76 -9.40 -13.46 6.14
CA ILE A 76 -10.03 -14.24 5.06
C ILE A 76 -10.62 -15.55 5.60
N HIS A 77 -9.88 -16.29 6.42
CA HIS A 77 -10.32 -17.56 7.02
C HIS A 77 -11.60 -17.39 7.84
N GLU A 78 -11.62 -16.41 8.74
CA GLU A 78 -12.76 -16.08 9.59
C GLU A 78 -13.97 -15.64 8.75
N ALA A 79 -13.76 -14.72 7.80
CA ALA A 79 -14.83 -14.22 6.93
C ALA A 79 -15.43 -15.29 6.01
N LEU A 80 -14.68 -16.36 5.72
CA LEU A 80 -15.14 -17.50 4.92
C LEU A 80 -15.62 -18.68 5.78
N GLY A 81 -15.97 -18.43 7.06
CA GLY A 81 -16.57 -19.43 7.93
C GLY A 81 -15.60 -20.54 8.37
N GLY A 82 -14.33 -20.19 8.56
CA GLY A 82 -13.29 -21.14 8.97
C GLY A 82 -12.68 -21.94 7.82
N ARG A 83 -12.83 -21.49 6.57
CA ARG A 83 -12.22 -22.14 5.40
C ARG A 83 -10.68 -22.10 5.51
N PRO A 84 -9.95 -23.22 5.41
CA PRO A 84 -8.48 -23.19 5.47
C PRO A 84 -7.86 -22.29 4.39
N ILE A 85 -6.91 -21.44 4.77
CA ILE A 85 -6.20 -20.51 3.88
C ILE A 85 -4.69 -20.80 3.94
N GLY A 86 -4.13 -21.24 2.82
CA GLY A 86 -2.67 -21.34 2.66
C GLY A 86 -2.08 -20.01 2.24
N LEU A 87 -0.98 -19.60 2.88
CA LEU A 87 -0.21 -18.42 2.46
C LEU A 87 1.13 -18.79 1.84
N ILE A 88 1.33 -18.44 0.58
CA ILE A 88 2.60 -18.51 -0.14
C ILE A 88 3.22 -17.11 -0.18
N ALA A 89 4.39 -16.94 0.43
CA ALA A 89 5.16 -15.71 0.40
C ALA A 89 6.31 -15.82 -0.61
N THR A 90 6.31 -14.96 -1.63
CA THR A 90 7.34 -14.89 -2.68
C THR A 90 8.05 -13.53 -2.72
N SER A 91 8.03 -12.78 -1.62
CA SER A 91 8.62 -11.44 -1.54
C SER A 91 10.13 -11.48 -1.29
N TRP A 92 10.89 -10.73 -2.08
CA TRP A 92 12.32 -10.46 -1.83
C TRP A 92 12.56 -8.94 -1.70
N SER A 93 12.90 -8.51 -0.49
CA SER A 93 13.19 -7.10 -0.20
C SER A 93 14.39 -6.57 -1.01
N GLY A 94 14.32 -5.30 -1.40
CA GLY A 94 15.41 -4.62 -2.12
C GLY A 94 15.56 -5.00 -3.59
N THR A 95 14.65 -5.81 -4.15
CA THR A 95 14.66 -6.15 -5.57
C THR A 95 13.86 -5.14 -6.39
N VAL A 96 14.40 -4.74 -7.53
CA VAL A 96 13.69 -3.87 -8.47
C VAL A 96 12.71 -4.69 -9.31
N ILE A 97 11.52 -4.13 -9.57
CA ILE A 97 11.03 -4.01 -10.95
C ILE A 97 11.33 -5.17 -11.91
N GLU A 98 12.37 -4.88 -12.69
CA GLU A 98 12.88 -5.60 -13.83
C GLU A 98 13.25 -7.05 -13.51
N LEU A 99 13.62 -7.36 -12.26
CA LEU A 99 13.93 -8.74 -11.83
C LEU A 99 12.70 -9.66 -11.84
N TRP A 100 11.50 -9.09 -11.87
CA TRP A 100 10.23 -9.81 -11.81
C TRP A 100 9.44 -9.73 -13.12
N MET A 101 10.05 -9.17 -14.15
CA MET A 101 9.39 -8.91 -15.43
C MET A 101 9.82 -9.92 -16.48
N PRO A 102 8.90 -10.40 -17.34
CA PRO A 102 9.28 -11.27 -18.43
C PRO A 102 10.24 -10.53 -19.39
N PRO A 103 11.27 -11.20 -19.93
CA PRO A 103 12.22 -10.57 -20.84
C PRO A 103 11.58 -9.88 -22.06
N SER A 104 10.42 -10.36 -22.52
CA SER A 104 9.67 -9.72 -23.61
C SER A 104 9.15 -8.33 -23.23
N ALA A 105 8.60 -8.15 -22.03
CA ALA A 105 8.13 -6.85 -21.57
C ALA A 105 9.29 -5.86 -21.39
N LEU A 106 10.43 -6.34 -20.87
CA LEU A 106 11.65 -5.54 -20.79
C LEU A 106 12.09 -5.06 -22.18
N LYS A 107 12.05 -5.95 -23.17
CA LYS A 107 12.39 -5.65 -24.55
C LYS A 107 11.44 -4.63 -25.19
N ASP A 108 10.14 -4.74 -24.94
CA ASP A 108 9.13 -3.80 -25.45
C ASP A 108 9.35 -2.39 -24.89
N CYS A 109 9.85 -2.29 -23.65
CA CYS A 109 10.28 -1.03 -23.02
C CYS A 109 11.71 -0.61 -23.40
N GLY A 110 12.38 -1.27 -24.35
CA GLY A 110 13.74 -0.93 -24.77
C GLY A 110 14.85 -1.27 -23.75
N ILE A 111 14.57 -2.08 -22.74
CA ILE A 111 15.54 -2.50 -21.72
C ILE A 111 16.27 -3.77 -22.17
N SER A 112 17.58 -3.71 -22.38
CA SER A 112 18.40 -4.84 -22.83
C SER A 112 18.83 -5.78 -21.68
N SER A 113 18.97 -7.07 -21.98
CA SER A 113 19.28 -8.14 -21.02
C SER A 113 20.57 -7.94 -20.21
N ASN A 114 21.54 -7.20 -20.74
CA ASN A 114 22.84 -7.00 -20.08
C ASN A 114 22.78 -6.00 -18.91
N LYS A 115 21.80 -5.09 -18.87
CA LYS A 115 21.55 -4.21 -17.71
C LYS A 115 20.87 -4.95 -16.55
N ALA A 116 20.05 -5.95 -16.87
CA ALA A 116 19.37 -6.77 -15.86
C ALA A 116 20.34 -7.68 -15.09
N VAL A 117 21.42 -8.14 -15.73
CA VAL A 117 22.42 -9.03 -15.11
C VAL A 117 23.34 -8.29 -14.13
N SER A 118 23.67 -7.01 -14.35
CA SER A 118 24.46 -6.21 -13.39
C SER A 118 23.74 -5.94 -12.06
N LEU A 119 22.42 -6.14 -12.00
CA LEU A 119 21.62 -6.00 -10.77
C LEU A 119 21.75 -7.21 -9.81
N GLN A 120 22.30 -8.35 -10.25
CA GLN A 120 22.56 -9.50 -9.36
C GLN A 120 23.70 -9.24 -8.35
N SER A 121 24.58 -8.28 -8.65
CA SER A 121 25.72 -7.89 -7.83
C SER A 121 25.39 -6.87 -6.71
N TYR A 122 24.12 -6.45 -6.59
CA TYR A 122 23.70 -5.25 -5.86
C TYR A 122 23.47 -5.49 -4.35
N GLY A 123 24.41 -6.17 -3.71
CA GLY A 123 24.41 -6.36 -2.25
C GLY A 123 25.03 -5.21 -1.46
N GLN A 124 25.75 -4.25 -2.07
CA GLN A 124 26.67 -3.37 -1.31
C GLN A 124 26.99 -1.96 -1.88
N SER A 125 26.06 -1.21 -2.50
CA SER A 125 26.24 0.26 -2.55
C SER A 125 24.97 1.03 -2.95
N SER A 126 24.77 2.16 -2.28
CA SER A 126 23.65 3.11 -2.38
C SER A 126 23.76 4.09 -3.55
N ALA A 127 24.28 3.67 -4.71
CA ALA A 127 24.52 4.57 -5.85
C ALA A 127 23.40 4.50 -6.90
N MET A 128 22.47 5.46 -6.84
CA MET A 128 21.37 5.75 -7.78
C MET A 128 21.56 5.15 -9.19
N VAL A 129 20.73 4.17 -9.52
CA VAL A 129 20.51 3.75 -10.92
C VAL A 129 19.65 4.83 -11.59
N SER A 130 20.01 5.17 -12.83
CA SER A 130 19.32 6.09 -13.73
C SER A 130 17.80 5.93 -13.69
N HIS A 131 17.08 7.03 -13.43
CA HIS A 131 15.63 7.10 -13.25
C HIS A 131 14.88 7.15 -14.59
N ASP A 132 15.37 6.43 -15.60
CA ASP A 132 14.75 6.48 -16.93
C ASP A 132 13.63 5.41 -17.02
N HIS A 133 12.43 5.83 -16.59
CA HIS A 133 11.11 5.44 -17.12
C HIS A 133 10.88 3.95 -17.43
N SER A 134 11.01 3.06 -16.45
CA SER A 134 10.50 1.69 -16.57
C SER A 134 8.97 1.64 -16.41
N ASP A 135 8.26 1.77 -17.54
CA ASP A 135 6.83 1.44 -17.78
C ASP A 135 6.41 0.00 -17.32
N LEU A 136 7.33 -0.75 -16.75
CA LEU A 136 7.25 -2.15 -16.32
C LEU A 136 6.43 -2.38 -15.07
N PHE A 137 5.95 -1.30 -14.49
CA PHE A 137 4.96 -1.40 -13.45
C PHE A 137 3.69 -2.14 -13.91
N ASN A 138 3.32 -2.05 -15.19
CA ASN A 138 2.07 -2.59 -15.73
C ASN A 138 1.92 -4.12 -15.71
N ALA A 139 2.99 -4.92 -15.67
CA ALA A 139 2.87 -6.39 -15.80
C ALA A 139 3.25 -7.23 -14.56
N MET A 140 3.66 -6.60 -13.45
CA MET A 140 4.07 -7.36 -12.26
C MET A 140 2.94 -7.88 -11.38
N ILE A 141 1.72 -7.31 -11.44
CA ILE A 141 0.62 -7.62 -10.48
C ILE A 141 -0.73 -7.61 -11.21
N TYR A 142 -0.92 -8.55 -12.13
CA TYR A 142 -2.25 -8.78 -12.69
C TYR A 142 -3.20 -9.47 -11.68
N PRO A 143 -2.70 -9.99 -10.55
CA PRO A 143 -3.37 -9.71 -9.27
C PRO A 143 -2.38 -9.67 -8.07
N PHE A 144 -2.73 -8.92 -7.03
CA PHE A 144 -2.15 -8.90 -5.66
C PHE A 144 -1.06 -7.88 -5.27
N THR A 145 -1.53 -6.84 -4.56
CA THR A 145 -0.86 -6.10 -3.48
C THR A 145 0.38 -5.25 -3.86
N ARG A 146 0.14 -3.95 -4.04
CA ARG A 146 1.18 -2.92 -4.12
C ARG A 146 1.03 -1.98 -2.92
N MET A 147 1.97 -2.06 -1.99
CA MET A 147 2.24 -1.03 -0.99
C MET A 147 3.48 -0.26 -1.46
N ILE A 148 3.44 1.06 -1.42
CA ILE A 148 4.58 1.98 -1.55
C ILE A 148 4.68 2.62 -0.14
N PHE A 149 5.82 3.05 0.46
CA PHE A 149 6.79 4.05 -0.01
C PHE A 149 8.08 4.06 0.81
N ARG A 150 9.16 4.58 0.20
CA ARG A 150 10.15 5.42 0.87
C ARG A 150 9.69 6.87 0.67
N PRO A 151 9.10 7.54 1.67
CA PRO A 151 8.87 8.96 1.60
C PRO A 151 10.17 9.67 1.96
N GLY A 152 10.58 10.66 1.19
CA GLY A 152 11.62 11.60 1.60
C GLY A 152 11.19 12.39 2.84
N ASP A 153 12.14 13.05 3.47
CA ASP A 153 11.91 13.88 4.67
C ASP A 153 11.11 15.17 4.38
N LYS A 154 10.65 15.37 3.14
CA LYS A 154 10.07 16.63 2.67
C LYS A 154 8.59 16.45 2.38
N THR A 155 7.75 17.04 3.22
CA THR A 155 6.28 17.15 3.00
C THR A 155 5.92 18.00 1.77
N THR A 156 6.91 18.67 1.17
CA THR A 156 6.74 19.60 0.06
C THR A 156 7.21 19.06 -1.28
N SER A 157 7.90 17.92 -1.38
CA SER A 157 8.32 17.42 -2.69
C SER A 157 7.25 16.53 -3.35
N VAL A 158 7.21 16.62 -4.67
CA VAL A 158 6.63 15.61 -5.55
C VAL A 158 7.80 15.05 -6.34
N ASP A 159 8.37 13.95 -5.88
CA ASP A 159 9.31 13.18 -6.70
C ASP A 159 8.50 12.13 -7.49
N GLU A 160 9.14 11.10 -8.02
CA GLU A 160 8.50 10.05 -8.84
C GLU A 160 7.46 9.22 -8.07
N PHE A 161 7.46 9.29 -6.74
CA PHE A 161 6.69 8.37 -5.92
C PHE A 161 5.17 8.44 -6.12
N PRO A 162 4.49 9.60 -6.20
CA PRO A 162 3.05 9.66 -6.45
C PRO A 162 2.65 9.29 -7.89
N LEU A 163 3.58 9.36 -8.86
CA LEU A 163 3.36 8.89 -10.23
C LEU A 163 3.25 7.37 -10.28
N ILE A 164 4.04 6.67 -9.47
CA ILE A 164 4.03 5.21 -9.40
C ILE A 164 2.62 4.67 -9.12
N PRO A 165 1.94 4.93 -7.96
CA PRO A 165 0.61 4.43 -7.62
C PRO A 165 -0.46 4.89 -8.62
N TRP A 166 -0.31 6.06 -9.24
CA TRP A 166 -1.19 6.54 -10.30
C TRP A 166 -1.15 5.63 -11.53
N HIS A 167 0.04 5.40 -12.09
CA HIS A 167 0.19 4.55 -13.28
C HIS A 167 -0.18 3.09 -13.03
N GLN A 168 0.00 2.55 -11.81
CA GLN A 168 -0.45 1.19 -11.44
C GLN A 168 -1.94 0.97 -11.62
N THR A 169 -2.69 2.07 -11.48
CA THR A 169 -4.13 2.09 -11.55
C THR A 169 -4.61 2.52 -12.93
N PHE A 170 -3.74 2.48 -13.95
CA PHE A 170 -4.03 2.91 -15.31
C PHE A 170 -4.50 4.36 -15.39
N ASP A 171 -3.84 5.24 -14.61
CA ASP A 171 -4.14 6.68 -14.57
C ASP A 171 -5.56 7.00 -14.12
N VAL A 172 -6.08 6.19 -13.19
CA VAL A 172 -7.43 6.35 -12.62
C VAL A 172 -7.39 6.71 -11.13
N GLY A 173 -6.34 6.30 -10.42
CA GLY A 173 -6.14 6.52 -8.99
C GLY A 173 -6.72 5.43 -8.08
N TYR A 174 -7.47 4.47 -8.62
CA TYR A 174 -8.05 3.36 -7.85
C TYR A 174 -8.20 2.08 -8.67
N VAL A 175 -8.26 0.94 -7.97
CA VAL A 175 -8.62 -0.38 -8.52
C VAL A 175 -9.57 -1.14 -7.56
N PRO A 176 -10.51 -1.95 -8.07
CA PRO A 176 -10.73 -2.25 -9.49
C PRO A 176 -11.26 -1.06 -10.29
N ASN A 177 -11.02 -1.10 -11.59
CA ASN A 177 -11.51 -0.13 -12.57
C ASN A 177 -11.82 -0.84 -13.90
N SER A 178 -12.21 -0.10 -14.94
CA SER A 178 -12.60 -0.67 -16.24
C SER A 178 -11.48 -1.40 -16.98
N VAL A 179 -10.21 -1.07 -16.70
CA VAL A 179 -9.05 -1.70 -17.33
C VAL A 179 -8.64 -2.97 -16.59
N VAL A 180 -8.65 -2.93 -15.26
CA VAL A 180 -8.28 -4.05 -14.39
C VAL A 180 -9.39 -4.37 -13.37
N PRO A 181 -10.52 -4.95 -13.82
CA PRO A 181 -11.71 -5.14 -12.99
C PRO A 181 -11.55 -6.20 -11.88
N LYS A 182 -10.49 -7.01 -11.94
CA LYS A 182 -10.20 -8.08 -10.96
C LYS A 182 -8.98 -7.79 -10.10
N VAL A 183 -8.48 -6.55 -10.15
CA VAL A 183 -7.35 -6.11 -9.33
C VAL A 183 -7.88 -5.28 -8.17
N PHE A 184 -7.24 -5.43 -7.01
CA PHE A 184 -7.58 -4.69 -5.81
C PHE A 184 -6.31 -4.18 -5.13
N MET A 185 -6.46 -3.09 -4.37
CA MET A 185 -5.37 -2.42 -3.67
C MET A 185 -5.78 -2.05 -2.25
N ALA A 186 -4.79 -1.72 -1.43
CA ALA A 186 -5.00 -0.99 -0.20
C ALA A 186 -4.34 0.38 -0.35
N VAL A 187 -5.10 1.45 -0.10
CA VAL A 187 -4.51 2.77 0.08
C VAL A 187 -3.68 2.73 1.36
N ALA A 188 -2.44 3.21 1.33
CA ALA A 188 -1.53 3.19 2.49
C ALA A 188 -0.79 4.53 2.70
N LEU A 189 -1.21 5.57 1.95
CA LEU A 189 -0.60 6.90 1.94
C LEU A 189 -0.66 7.60 3.31
N ASP A 190 -1.63 7.23 4.14
CA ASP A 190 -1.86 7.76 5.49
C ASP A 190 -1.16 6.95 6.58
N LEU A 191 -0.41 5.89 6.27
CA LEU A 191 0.14 4.98 7.29
C LEU A 191 1.60 5.26 7.65
N ARG A 192 2.21 6.33 7.11
CA ARG A 192 3.55 6.76 7.53
C ARG A 192 3.49 7.26 8.96
N ASP A 193 4.25 6.61 9.83
CA ASP A 193 4.27 6.90 11.26
C ASP A 193 5.64 7.30 11.80
N ASP A 194 6.70 7.09 11.03
CA ASP A 194 8.06 7.55 11.30
C ASP A 194 8.66 8.16 10.02
N PRO A 195 9.07 9.45 10.05
CA PRO A 195 9.63 10.08 8.88
C PRO A 195 10.96 9.44 8.43
N ASN A 196 11.75 8.91 9.35
CA ASN A 196 13.06 8.35 9.04
C ASN A 196 13.00 6.88 8.62
N ASN A 197 11.80 6.28 8.58
CA ASN A 197 11.62 4.86 8.33
C ASN A 197 10.74 4.64 7.10
N ILE A 198 11.29 3.90 6.15
CA ILE A 198 10.60 3.51 4.92
C ILE A 198 9.61 2.36 5.14
N HIS A 199 9.64 1.73 6.32
CA HIS A 199 8.77 0.62 6.66
C HIS A 199 7.75 1.07 7.71
N PRO A 200 6.46 1.24 7.33
CA PRO A 200 5.44 1.58 8.30
C PRO A 200 5.35 0.47 9.36
N ARG A 201 5.27 0.86 10.64
CA ARG A 201 5.13 -0.13 11.73
C ARG A 201 3.72 -0.77 11.71
N THR A 202 2.74 -0.05 11.18
CA THR A 202 1.31 -0.38 11.18
C THR A 202 0.87 -1.25 10.00
N LYS A 203 1.59 -2.35 9.77
CA LYS A 203 1.26 -3.32 8.70
C LYS A 203 -0.14 -3.95 8.87
N HIS A 204 -0.65 -3.97 10.10
CA HIS A 204 -2.01 -4.41 10.42
C HIS A 204 -3.08 -3.64 9.63
N ASP A 205 -2.95 -2.31 9.52
CA ASP A 205 -3.91 -1.50 8.78
C ASP A 205 -3.91 -1.86 7.29
N VAL A 206 -2.75 -2.17 6.73
CA VAL A 206 -2.69 -2.58 5.33
C VAL A 206 -3.26 -3.97 5.13
N ASP A 207 -2.94 -4.93 6.00
CA ASP A 207 -3.49 -6.28 5.94
C ASP A 207 -5.02 -6.27 6.07
N TYR A 208 -5.58 -5.42 6.92
CA TYR A 208 -7.02 -5.19 7.04
C TYR A 208 -7.63 -4.66 5.74
N ARG A 209 -7.05 -3.59 5.16
CA ARG A 209 -7.53 -3.00 3.91
C ARG A 209 -7.46 -4.01 2.77
N LEU A 210 -6.37 -4.78 2.69
CA LEU A 210 -6.19 -5.83 1.70
C LEU A 210 -7.15 -7.00 1.89
N SER A 211 -7.43 -7.42 3.12
CA SER A 211 -8.34 -8.55 3.38
C SER A 211 -9.76 -8.20 2.96
N ARG A 212 -10.23 -6.99 3.29
CA ARG A 212 -11.52 -6.45 2.83
C ARG A 212 -11.58 -6.42 1.30
N ALA A 213 -10.53 -5.93 0.67
CA ALA A 213 -10.46 -5.83 -0.79
C ALA A 213 -10.41 -7.21 -1.47
N GLY A 214 -9.69 -8.17 -0.89
CA GLY A 214 -9.69 -9.55 -1.33
C GLY A 214 -11.06 -10.22 -1.18
N LEU A 215 -11.75 -10.01 -0.06
CA LEU A 215 -13.11 -10.52 0.16
C LEU A 215 -14.07 -9.97 -0.90
N GLY A 216 -14.05 -8.66 -1.13
CA GLY A 216 -14.92 -8.01 -2.11
C GLY A 216 -14.65 -8.44 -3.55
N VAL A 217 -13.38 -8.44 -3.97
CA VAL A 217 -13.02 -8.61 -5.39
C VAL A 217 -12.75 -10.07 -5.77
N ALA A 218 -12.06 -10.83 -4.91
CA ALA A 218 -11.68 -12.21 -5.24
C ALA A 218 -12.71 -13.24 -4.77
N TYR A 219 -13.40 -12.98 -3.66
CA TYR A 219 -14.39 -13.90 -3.07
C TYR A 219 -15.84 -13.45 -3.25
N ASN A 220 -16.08 -12.32 -3.93
CA ASN A 220 -17.42 -11.76 -4.20
C ASN A 220 -18.27 -11.56 -2.93
N GLN A 221 -17.63 -11.31 -1.79
CA GLN A 221 -18.33 -11.01 -0.54
C GLN A 221 -18.85 -9.57 -0.58
N GLN A 222 -20.04 -9.35 -0.05
CA GLN A 222 -20.64 -8.02 0.08
C GLN A 222 -20.01 -7.30 1.28
N VAL A 223 -18.81 -6.75 1.08
CA VAL A 223 -18.08 -5.98 2.08
C VAL A 223 -17.64 -4.65 1.50
N GLN A 224 -17.73 -3.57 2.27
CA GLN A 224 -17.09 -2.32 1.90
C GLN A 224 -15.57 -2.54 1.93
N PHE A 225 -14.85 -2.20 0.86
CA PHE A 225 -13.40 -2.42 0.82
C PHE A 225 -12.58 -1.27 0.26
N GLN A 226 -13.25 -0.25 -0.26
CA GLN A 226 -12.61 0.97 -0.75
C GLN A 226 -13.03 2.15 0.10
N GLY A 227 -12.13 3.14 0.15
CA GLY A 227 -12.52 4.49 0.53
C GLY A 227 -13.41 5.13 -0.52
N SER A 228 -13.73 6.40 -0.31
CA SER A 228 -14.55 7.14 -1.26
C SER A 228 -13.76 7.45 -2.54
N ILE A 229 -14.43 7.40 -3.69
CA ILE A 229 -13.83 7.62 -5.00
C ILE A 229 -14.38 8.92 -5.57
N VAL A 230 -13.53 9.79 -6.13
CA VAL A 230 -13.99 11.01 -6.78
C VAL A 230 -14.85 10.66 -8.00
N SER A 231 -16.11 11.08 -7.99
CA SER A 231 -17.07 10.88 -9.08
C SER A 231 -17.10 12.08 -10.03
N SER A 232 -17.09 13.29 -9.48
CA SER A 232 -17.16 14.50 -10.29
C SER A 232 -16.50 15.67 -9.58
N VAL A 233 -16.03 16.60 -10.40
CA VAL A 233 -15.47 17.88 -9.97
C VAL A 233 -16.20 18.98 -10.73
N SER A 234 -16.82 19.91 -10.01
CA SER A 234 -17.53 21.04 -10.59
C SER A 234 -16.97 22.35 -10.05
N LEU A 235 -16.69 23.29 -10.95
CA LEU A 235 -16.18 24.61 -10.63
C LEU A 235 -17.36 25.55 -10.34
N ALA A 236 -17.28 26.35 -9.27
CA ALA A 236 -18.24 27.44 -9.10
C ALA A 236 -18.01 28.51 -10.20
N SER A 237 -19.10 29.14 -10.66
CA SER A 237 -19.10 30.11 -11.78
C SER A 237 -18.14 31.30 -11.60
N THR A 238 -17.74 31.58 -10.37
CA THR A 238 -16.62 32.45 -10.02
C THR A 238 -15.59 31.59 -9.28
N SER A 239 -14.36 31.51 -9.77
CA SER A 239 -13.28 30.54 -9.42
C SER A 239 -12.74 30.60 -7.99
N GLN A 240 -13.58 30.90 -7.00
CA GLN A 240 -13.22 30.85 -5.59
C GLN A 240 -13.39 29.46 -4.99
N THR A 241 -14.29 28.64 -5.54
CA THR A 241 -14.59 27.33 -4.97
C THR A 241 -14.70 26.21 -6.00
N VAL A 242 -14.32 25.01 -5.55
CA VAL A 242 -14.39 23.76 -6.31
C VAL A 242 -15.18 22.75 -5.50
N ASN A 243 -16.23 22.18 -6.07
CA ASN A 243 -16.94 21.08 -5.43
C ASN A 243 -16.41 19.75 -5.94
N VAL A 244 -16.11 18.84 -5.02
CA VAL A 244 -15.68 17.46 -5.31
C VAL A 244 -16.71 16.51 -4.72
N THR A 245 -17.34 15.72 -5.57
CA THR A 245 -18.38 14.75 -5.18
C THR A 245 -17.80 13.34 -5.24
N TYR A 246 -18.05 12.55 -4.19
CA TYR A 246 -17.56 11.19 -4.06
C TYR A 246 -18.66 10.14 -4.33
N THR A 247 -18.24 8.94 -4.69
CA THR A 247 -19.05 7.73 -4.89
C THR A 247 -18.41 6.52 -4.21
N GLY A 248 -19.10 5.38 -4.26
CA GLY A 248 -18.63 4.10 -3.68
C GLY A 248 -18.79 4.00 -2.15
N VAL A 249 -19.43 4.99 -1.53
CA VAL A 249 -19.68 5.07 -0.08
C VAL A 249 -21.03 5.74 0.19
N GLU A 250 -21.65 5.42 1.32
CA GLU A 250 -22.87 6.10 1.77
C GLU A 250 -22.60 7.54 2.23
N ASN A 251 -21.46 7.75 2.89
CA ASN A 251 -21.02 9.06 3.38
C ASN A 251 -19.49 9.08 3.54
N ILE A 252 -18.93 10.28 3.67
CA ILE A 252 -17.50 10.50 3.89
C ILE A 252 -17.24 11.01 5.32
N GLU A 253 -16.11 10.66 5.90
CA GLU A 253 -15.59 11.24 7.13
C GLU A 253 -14.51 12.28 6.77
N LEU A 254 -14.60 13.49 7.33
CA LEU A 254 -13.57 14.51 7.21
C LEU A 254 -12.69 14.51 8.45
N ARG A 255 -11.38 14.38 8.26
CA ARG A 255 -10.40 14.48 9.37
C ARG A 255 -9.49 15.67 9.28
N ASN A 256 -9.09 16.01 8.05
CA ASN A 256 -8.11 17.05 7.77
C ASN A 256 -8.62 17.92 6.62
N PRO A 257 -8.59 19.27 6.72
CA PRO A 257 -9.01 20.13 5.62
C PRO A 257 -7.98 20.23 4.48
N ASN A 258 -6.77 19.68 4.64
CA ASN A 258 -5.65 19.82 3.71
C ASN A 258 -5.46 18.59 2.80
N GLY A 259 -4.54 18.68 1.85
CA GLY A 259 -4.15 17.58 0.97
C GLY A 259 -4.66 17.70 -0.47
N PHE A 260 -5.44 18.75 -0.77
CA PHE A 260 -5.82 19.13 -2.13
C PHE A 260 -4.94 20.27 -2.63
N GLU A 261 -4.67 20.25 -3.94
CA GLU A 261 -3.92 21.29 -4.62
C GLU A 261 -4.54 21.57 -5.98
N VAL A 262 -4.54 22.84 -6.37
CA VAL A 262 -5.02 23.30 -7.67
C VAL A 262 -3.89 23.92 -8.44
N CYS A 263 -4.01 23.92 -9.76
CA CYS A 263 -3.12 24.64 -10.63
C CYS A 263 -3.94 25.53 -11.58
N CYS A 264 -3.54 26.79 -11.68
CA CYS A 264 -4.22 27.84 -12.44
C CYS A 264 -3.23 28.70 -13.26
N GLN A 265 -1.96 28.32 -13.26
CA GLN A 265 -0.86 29.06 -13.90
C GLN A 265 -0.06 28.11 -14.79
N GLY A 266 0.47 28.65 -15.88
CA GLY A 266 1.15 27.86 -16.91
C GLY A 266 0.18 27.27 -17.96
N ALA A 267 0.72 26.52 -18.92
CA ALA A 267 -0.08 25.90 -19.98
C ALA A 267 -0.57 24.49 -19.61
N THR A 268 0.19 23.73 -18.81
CA THR A 268 0.00 22.28 -18.64
C THR A 268 0.16 21.77 -17.20
N CYS A 269 0.37 22.64 -16.20
CA CYS A 269 0.61 22.24 -14.80
C CYS A 269 1.67 21.14 -14.63
N SER A 270 2.66 21.13 -15.52
CA SER A 270 3.70 20.11 -15.61
C SER A 270 4.80 20.28 -14.57
N ASP A 271 4.96 21.49 -14.04
CA ASP A 271 5.90 21.78 -12.96
C ASP A 271 5.14 21.79 -11.61
N ASP A 272 5.70 21.09 -10.64
CA ASP A 272 5.16 20.98 -9.29
C ASP A 272 5.03 22.35 -8.59
N ILE A 273 5.89 23.32 -8.91
CA ILE A 273 5.85 24.67 -8.34
C ILE A 273 4.56 25.43 -8.68
N LEU A 274 3.84 25.00 -9.73
CA LEU A 274 2.59 25.62 -10.18
C LEU A 274 1.38 25.15 -9.38
N TRP A 275 1.53 24.08 -8.59
CA TRP A 275 0.45 23.53 -7.75
C TRP A 275 0.42 24.23 -6.41
N VAL A 276 -0.75 24.77 -6.07
CA VAL A 276 -0.95 25.56 -4.86
C VAL A 276 -2.07 24.94 -4.00
N PRO A 277 -2.01 25.06 -2.67
CA PRO A 277 -2.98 24.41 -1.79
C PRO A 277 -4.43 24.83 -2.04
N ALA A 278 -5.35 23.89 -1.92
CA ALA A 278 -6.79 24.14 -1.78
C ALA A 278 -7.28 23.46 -0.50
N THR A 279 -8.11 24.15 0.28
CA THR A 279 -8.54 23.66 1.60
C THR A 279 -10.04 23.39 1.62
N ILE A 280 -10.45 22.34 2.33
CA ILE A 280 -11.86 22.03 2.53
C ILE A 280 -12.50 23.11 3.42
N SER A 281 -13.52 23.79 2.91
CA SER A 281 -14.27 24.82 3.63
C SER A 281 -15.62 24.32 4.13
N SER A 282 -16.22 23.34 3.46
CA SER A 282 -17.49 22.74 3.90
C SER A 282 -17.72 21.35 3.31
N LYS A 283 -18.68 20.63 3.89
CA LYS A 283 -19.18 19.33 3.42
C LYS A 283 -20.70 19.33 3.40
N ASN A 284 -21.28 18.76 2.35
CA ASN A 284 -22.68 18.41 2.25
C ASN A 284 -22.83 16.98 1.71
N GLY A 285 -23.20 16.02 2.57
CA GLY A 285 -23.24 14.60 2.22
C GLY A 285 -21.88 14.10 1.72
N VAL A 286 -21.86 13.50 0.53
CA VAL A 286 -20.63 13.04 -0.15
C VAL A 286 -19.96 14.12 -1.00
N THR A 287 -20.32 15.40 -0.85
CA THR A 287 -19.67 16.50 -1.57
C THR A 287 -18.91 17.40 -0.61
N ILE A 288 -17.67 17.72 -0.95
CA ILE A 288 -16.88 18.75 -0.27
C ILE A 288 -16.78 20.00 -1.14
N THR A 289 -16.68 21.15 -0.49
CA THR A 289 -16.33 22.42 -1.13
C THR A 289 -14.90 22.75 -0.75
N LEU A 290 -14.06 22.97 -1.75
CA LEU A 290 -12.70 23.48 -1.59
C LEU A 290 -12.69 24.98 -1.81
N THR A 291 -11.95 25.71 -0.99
CA THR A 291 -11.54 27.09 -1.23
C THR A 291 -10.17 27.08 -1.89
N VAL A 292 -10.04 27.73 -3.05
CA VAL A 292 -8.76 27.81 -3.76
C VAL A 292 -7.84 28.87 -3.15
N ALA A 293 -6.52 28.72 -3.35
CA ALA A 293 -5.56 29.72 -2.94
C ALA A 293 -5.82 31.08 -3.63
N SER A 294 -5.49 32.18 -2.94
CA SER A 294 -5.79 33.55 -3.40
C SER A 294 -5.22 33.87 -4.78
N GLN A 295 -4.06 33.31 -5.13
CA GLN A 295 -3.42 33.44 -6.43
C GLN A 295 -4.16 32.76 -7.59
N CYS A 296 -5.13 31.88 -7.30
CA CYS A 296 -5.98 31.21 -8.28
C CYS A 296 -7.42 31.73 -8.30
N VAL A 297 -7.76 32.66 -7.42
CA VAL A 297 -9.08 33.30 -7.42
C VAL A 297 -9.29 34.07 -8.73
N ALA A 298 -10.50 33.97 -9.29
CA ALA A 298 -10.87 34.59 -10.58
C ALA A 298 -10.10 34.05 -11.81
N LEU A 299 -9.26 33.02 -11.66
CA LEU A 299 -8.55 32.37 -12.77
C LEU A 299 -9.24 31.07 -13.20
N GLN A 300 -9.00 30.66 -14.44
CA GLN A 300 -9.38 29.33 -14.90
C GLN A 300 -8.46 28.30 -14.25
N LEU A 301 -9.04 27.29 -13.60
CA LEU A 301 -8.27 26.15 -13.12
C LEU A 301 -7.93 25.23 -14.29
N ILE A 302 -6.70 24.77 -14.32
CA ILE A 302 -6.15 23.83 -15.30
C ILE A 302 -6.11 22.42 -14.71
N GLY A 303 -5.94 22.29 -13.39
CA GLY A 303 -5.97 20.99 -12.73
C GLY A 303 -6.28 21.02 -11.24
N LEU A 304 -6.67 19.87 -10.72
CA LEU A 304 -6.92 19.56 -9.31
C LEU A 304 -6.28 18.21 -8.98
N ARG A 305 -5.56 18.12 -7.86
CA ARG A 305 -4.99 16.87 -7.34
C ARG A 305 -5.21 16.69 -5.84
N TYR A 306 -5.17 15.45 -5.37
CA TYR A 306 -5.36 15.04 -3.98
C TYR A 306 -4.35 13.94 -3.60
N LEU A 307 -3.73 14.07 -2.43
CA LEU A 307 -2.68 13.17 -1.90
C LEU A 307 -1.50 12.96 -2.87
N TRP A 308 -1.10 14.03 -3.56
CA TRP A 308 -0.07 13.96 -4.62
C TRP A 308 1.36 14.26 -4.16
N ARG A 309 1.57 14.44 -2.85
CA ARG A 309 2.90 14.64 -2.24
C ARG A 309 3.44 13.30 -1.78
N GLU A 310 4.77 13.16 -1.66
CA GLU A 310 5.37 11.92 -1.12
C GLU A 310 4.88 11.57 0.29
N THR A 311 4.68 12.61 1.10
CA THR A 311 4.04 12.52 2.42
C THR A 311 2.84 13.45 2.44
N PRO A 312 1.69 12.96 1.94
CA PRO A 312 0.54 13.83 1.71
C PRO A 312 -0.22 14.18 3.00
N CYS A 313 -0.02 13.40 4.07
CA CYS A 313 -0.59 13.65 5.39
C CYS A 313 0.22 12.96 6.50
N LEU A 314 -0.12 13.27 7.75
CA LEU A 314 0.39 12.54 8.92
C LEU A 314 -0.32 11.19 9.07
N PHE A 315 0.17 10.40 10.04
CA PHE A 315 -0.39 9.09 10.36
C PHE A 315 -1.90 9.15 10.64
N LYS A 316 -2.68 8.41 9.84
CA LYS A 316 -4.15 8.32 9.85
C LYS A 316 -4.88 9.67 9.71
N ASP A 317 -4.24 10.64 9.07
CA ASP A 317 -4.70 12.03 8.97
C ASP A 317 -4.95 12.49 7.52
N ALA A 318 -5.32 11.56 6.62
CA ALA A 318 -5.80 11.95 5.29
C ALA A 318 -7.13 12.73 5.40
N ALA A 319 -7.40 13.62 4.44
CA ALA A 319 -8.62 14.42 4.50
C ALA A 319 -9.92 13.61 4.54
N ILE A 320 -10.03 12.60 3.66
CA ILE A 320 -11.29 11.93 3.36
C ILE A 320 -11.19 10.44 3.66
N TYR A 321 -12.01 9.97 4.59
CA TYR A 321 -12.21 8.56 4.89
C TYR A 321 -13.63 8.13 4.56
N ASN A 322 -13.85 6.83 4.46
CA ASN A 322 -15.19 6.26 4.46
C ASN A 322 -15.83 6.44 5.86
N TYR A 323 -17.08 6.92 5.92
CA TYR A 323 -17.79 7.12 7.18
C TYR A 323 -18.14 5.81 7.91
N THR A 324 -18.56 4.77 7.19
CA THR A 324 -18.96 3.50 7.82
C THR A 324 -17.75 2.68 8.26
N ASP A 325 -16.62 2.87 7.59
CA ASP A 325 -15.35 2.23 7.92
C ASP A 325 -14.21 3.24 7.85
N SER A 326 -14.00 3.90 8.99
CA SER A 326 -12.95 4.87 9.24
C SER A 326 -11.51 4.37 8.97
N ASN A 327 -11.28 3.08 8.72
CA ASN A 327 -9.96 2.61 8.30
C ASN A 327 -9.74 2.67 6.78
N LEU A 328 -10.72 3.08 5.98
CA LEU A 328 -10.63 3.14 4.52
C LEU A 328 -10.50 4.59 4.02
N PRO A 329 -9.27 5.11 3.80
CA PRO A 329 -9.05 6.42 3.21
C PRO A 329 -9.38 6.42 1.72
N SER A 330 -9.74 7.60 1.21
CA SER A 330 -9.86 7.85 -0.23
C SER A 330 -8.48 7.79 -0.88
N SER A 331 -8.43 7.34 -2.13
CA SER A 331 -7.18 7.23 -2.87
C SER A 331 -6.72 8.59 -3.43
N LEU A 332 -5.47 8.62 -3.89
CA LEU A 332 -4.95 9.74 -4.68
C LEU A 332 -5.81 9.99 -5.92
N PHE A 333 -5.84 11.24 -6.35
CA PHE A 333 -6.63 11.67 -7.51
C PHE A 333 -5.95 12.84 -8.21
N ILE A 334 -6.00 12.87 -9.54
CA ILE A 334 -5.65 14.05 -10.34
C ILE A 334 -6.63 14.19 -11.51
N LYS A 335 -6.99 15.41 -11.83
CA LYS A 335 -7.81 15.75 -12.99
C LYS A 335 -7.34 17.08 -13.59
N TYR A 336 -7.22 17.10 -14.91
CA TYR A 336 -7.03 18.31 -15.70
C TYR A 336 -8.37 18.74 -16.32
N PHE A 337 -8.57 20.05 -16.52
CA PHE A 337 -9.83 20.65 -17.00
C PHE A 337 -9.78 21.11 -18.46
#